data_AF-A0A225D921-F1
#
_entry.id   AF-A0A225D921-F1
#
_cell.length_a   1.000
_cell.length_b   1.000
_cell.length_c   1.000
_cell.angle_alpha   90.00
_cell.angle_beta   90.00
_cell.angle_gamma   90.00
#
_symmetry.space_group_name_H-M   'P 1'
#
loop_
_entity.id
_entity.type
_entity.pdbx_description
1 polymer ?
#
loop_
_entity_poly.entity_id
_entity_poly.type
_entity_poly.pdbx_seq_one_letter_code
_entity_poly.pdbx_strand_id
1 'polypeptide(L)'
;MLDDLKEEEIVNKVGGRFKLSTLIQKRMVALNTGAKPLVDAKGGDKLAIVLQEILQDKIYLDASGEVETTNMTITANLPPVYLSGSPPAVPPPAPAPAVQATDDDD
;
A
#
# COMPACT_ATOMS: atom_id res chain seq x y z
N MET A 1 -15.65 6.72 -24.97
CA MET A 1 -14.25 6.67 -25.44
C MET A 1 -13.24 6.85 -24.31
N LEU A 2 -13.25 7.93 -23.51
CA LEU A 2 -12.32 8.06 -22.37
C LEU A 2 -12.67 7.14 -21.18
N ASP A 3 -13.94 6.81 -20.99
CA ASP A 3 -14.38 5.93 -19.91
C ASP A 3 -14.18 4.44 -20.23
N ASP A 4 -14.32 4.04 -21.50
CA ASP A 4 -14.14 2.65 -21.93
C ASP A 4 -12.71 2.13 -21.66
N LEU A 5 -11.69 2.97 -21.91
CA LEU A 5 -10.29 2.59 -21.65
C LEU A 5 -10.02 2.41 -20.16
N LYS A 6 -10.60 3.27 -19.31
CA LYS A 6 -10.46 3.16 -17.86
C LYS A 6 -11.17 1.91 -17.35
N GLU A 7 -12.34 1.59 -17.89
CA GLU A 7 -13.10 0.41 -17.49
C GLU A 7 -12.32 -0.87 -17.80
N GLU A 8 -11.74 -0.99 -19.00
CA GLU A 8 -10.86 -2.11 -19.39
C GLU A 8 -9.63 -2.23 -18.48
N GLU A 9 -8.98 -1.11 -18.12
CA GLU A 9 -7.86 -1.11 -17.15
C GLU A 9 -8.30 -1.66 -15.79
N ILE A 10 -9.43 -1.18 -15.26
CA ILE A 10 -9.95 -1.59 -13.95
C ILE A 10 -10.32 -3.08 -13.99
N VAL A 11 -10.93 -3.57 -15.07
CA VAL A 11 -11.24 -4.98 -15.28
C VAL A 11 -9.98 -5.84 -15.19
N ASN A 12 -8.91 -5.42 -15.87
CA ASN A 12 -7.63 -6.14 -15.84
C ASN A 12 -6.98 -6.09 -14.45
N LYS A 13 -7.12 -4.98 -13.70
CA LYS A 13 -6.61 -4.85 -12.32
C LYS A 13 -7.33 -5.76 -11.32
N VAL A 14 -8.67 -5.81 -11.34
CA VAL A 14 -9.44 -6.64 -10.40
C VAL A 14 -9.49 -8.12 -10.79
N GLY A 15 -9.05 -8.46 -12.01
CA GLY A 15 -9.00 -9.83 -12.52
C GLY A 15 -10.29 -10.31 -13.18
N GLY A 16 -11.06 -9.41 -13.80
CA GLY A 16 -12.19 -9.74 -14.68
C GLY A 16 -13.48 -8.96 -14.41
N ARG A 17 -14.38 -8.94 -15.40
CA ARG A 17 -15.66 -8.21 -15.36
C ARG A 17 -16.60 -8.71 -14.26
N PHE A 18 -16.51 -10.00 -13.93
CA PHE A 18 -17.31 -10.59 -12.85
C PHE A 18 -16.93 -10.01 -11.49
N LYS A 19 -15.62 -10.01 -11.17
CA LYS A 19 -15.10 -9.44 -9.92
C LYS A 19 -15.37 -7.95 -9.82
N LEU A 20 -15.25 -7.23 -10.94
CA LEU A 20 -15.60 -5.81 -11.01
C LEU A 20 -17.05 -5.57 -10.58
N SER A 21 -18.01 -6.27 -11.19
CA SER A 21 -19.43 -6.14 -10.85
C SER A 21 -19.71 -6.49 -9.39
N THR A 22 -19.15 -7.60 -8.89
CA THR A 22 -19.31 -8.01 -7.49
C THR A 22 -18.76 -6.96 -6.52
N LEU A 23 -17.57 -6.43 -6.81
CA LEU A 23 -16.92 -5.44 -5.98
C LEU A 23 -17.70 -4.12 -5.97
N ILE A 24 -18.19 -3.69 -7.13
CA ILE A 24 -19.04 -2.49 -7.24
C ILE A 24 -20.31 -2.67 -6.43
N GLN A 25 -21.01 -3.79 -6.59
CA GLN A 25 -22.25 -4.08 -5.87
C GLN A 25 -22.04 -4.08 -4.35
N LYS A 26 -21.06 -4.85 -3.86
CA LYS A 26 -20.76 -4.93 -2.42
C LYS A 26 -20.36 -3.58 -1.84
N ARG A 27 -19.52 -2.81 -2.54
CA ARG A 27 -19.10 -1.49 -2.08
C ARG A 27 -20.24 -0.48 -2.09
N MET A 28 -21.11 -0.50 -3.10
CA MET A 28 -22.31 0.33 -3.13
C MET A 28 -23.22 0.06 -1.93
N VAL A 29 -23.40 -1.22 -1.55
CA VAL A 29 -24.18 -1.59 -0.35
C VAL A 29 -23.52 -0.99 0.90
N ALA A 30 -22.20 -1.10 1.06
CA ALA A 30 -21.49 -0.48 2.19
C ALA A 30 -21.68 1.05 2.26
N LEU A 31 -21.64 1.75 1.11
CA LEU A 31 -21.92 3.19 1.05
C LEU A 31 -23.40 3.53 1.29
N ASN A 32 -24.31 2.58 1.12
CA ASN A 32 -25.73 2.74 1.46
C ASN A 32 -25.99 2.47 2.95
N THR A 33 -25.21 1.60 3.60
CA THR A 33 -25.31 1.33 5.04
C THR A 33 -24.60 2.38 5.91
N GLY A 34 -23.95 3.37 5.29
CA GLY A 34 -23.32 4.50 5.98
C GLY A 34 -21.79 4.40 6.11
N ALA A 35 -21.14 3.50 5.37
CA ALA A 35 -19.68 3.47 5.30
C ALA A 35 -19.13 4.77 4.73
N LYS A 36 -17.99 5.21 5.28
CA LYS A 36 -17.33 6.44 4.84
C LYS A 36 -16.60 6.19 3.50
N PRO A 37 -16.78 7.05 2.50
CA PRO A 37 -16.01 6.95 1.27
C PRO A 37 -14.52 7.22 1.55
N LEU A 38 -13.64 6.44 0.94
CA LEU A 38 -12.18 6.56 1.09
C LEU A 38 -11.59 7.57 0.10
N VAL A 39 -12.37 7.94 -0.92
CA VAL A 39 -12.00 8.88 -1.97
C VAL A 39 -13.10 9.94 -2.12
N ASP A 40 -12.69 11.17 -2.35
CA ASP A 40 -13.58 12.30 -2.57
C ASP A 40 -13.91 12.43 -4.06
N ALA A 41 -15.05 11.86 -4.48
CA ALA A 41 -15.56 12.09 -5.83
C ALA A 41 -16.31 13.41 -5.86
N LYS A 42 -15.79 14.35 -6.66
CA LYS A 42 -16.25 15.75 -6.80
C LYS A 42 -17.72 15.94 -7.23
N GLY A 43 -18.47 14.87 -7.43
CA GLY A 43 -19.89 14.87 -7.81
C GLY A 43 -20.82 14.12 -6.85
N GLY A 44 -20.32 13.53 -5.76
CA GLY A 44 -21.16 12.77 -4.80
C GLY A 44 -21.73 11.46 -5.35
N ASP A 45 -21.42 11.10 -6.59
CA ASP A 45 -21.87 9.85 -7.20
C ASP A 45 -21.16 8.66 -6.56
N LYS A 46 -21.93 7.83 -5.86
CA LYS A 46 -21.42 6.63 -5.19
C LYS A 46 -20.67 5.71 -6.16
N LEU A 47 -21.19 5.54 -7.37
CA LEU A 47 -20.54 4.72 -8.40
C LEU A 47 -19.16 5.29 -8.78
N ALA A 48 -19.07 6.61 -8.99
CA ALA A 48 -17.81 7.27 -9.28
C ALA A 48 -16.80 7.13 -8.13
N ILE A 49 -17.25 7.22 -6.86
CA ILE A 49 -16.42 6.96 -5.68
C ILE A 49 -15.85 5.55 -5.75
N VAL A 50 -16.70 4.54 -5.97
CA VAL A 50 -16.26 3.13 -6.01
C VAL A 50 -15.25 2.91 -7.13
N LEU A 51 -15.51 3.42 -8.34
CA LEU A 51 -14.55 3.30 -9.45
C LEU A 51 -13.21 3.96 -9.11
N GLN A 52 -13.22 5.14 -8.50
CA GLN A 52 -11.98 5.81 -8.07
C GLN A 52 -11.26 5.03 -6.98
N GLU A 53 -11.98 4.43 -6.03
CA GLU A 53 -11.40 3.59 -4.99
C GLU A 53 -10.67 2.37 -5.59
N ILE A 54 -11.25 1.73 -6.62
CA ILE A 54 -10.60 0.62 -7.33
C ILE A 54 -9.39 1.12 -8.13
N LEU A 55 -9.55 2.23 -8.84
CA LEU A 55 -8.48 2.80 -9.67
C LEU A 55 -7.25 3.18 -8.82
N GLN A 56 -7.48 3.66 -7.58
CA GLN A 56 -6.46 3.98 -6.60
C GLN A 56 -6.00 2.79 -5.73
N ASP A 57 -6.45 1.57 -6.01
CA ASP A 57 -6.12 0.35 -5.25
C ASP A 57 -6.42 0.48 -3.73
N LYS A 58 -7.46 1.26 -3.39
CA LYS A 58 -7.94 1.46 -2.01
C LYS A 58 -8.85 0.34 -1.55
N ILE A 59 -9.49 -0.35 -2.49
CA ILE A 59 -10.40 -1.46 -2.24
C ILE A 59 -10.09 -2.61 -3.19
N TYR A 60 -10.25 -3.84 -2.70
CA TYR A 60 -10.06 -5.05 -3.49
C TYR A 60 -11.00 -6.15 -3.01
N LEU A 61 -11.18 -7.17 -3.86
CA LEU A 61 -11.90 -8.37 -3.49
C LEU A 61 -10.89 -9.36 -2.91
N ASP A 62 -11.12 -9.85 -1.70
CA ASP A 62 -10.27 -10.89 -1.10
C ASP A 62 -10.54 -12.26 -1.75
N ALA A 63 -9.79 -13.28 -1.33
CA ALA A 63 -9.96 -14.66 -1.80
C ALA A 63 -11.32 -15.27 -1.42
N SER A 64 -11.98 -14.73 -0.39
CA SER A 64 -13.33 -15.11 0.06
C SER A 64 -14.44 -14.37 -0.69
N GLY A 65 -14.09 -13.40 -1.55
CA GLY A 65 -15.02 -12.58 -2.30
C GLY A 65 -15.58 -11.39 -1.51
N GLU A 66 -15.04 -11.07 -0.35
CA GLU A 66 -15.39 -9.91 0.46
C GLU A 66 -14.62 -8.65 0.03
N VAL A 67 -15.24 -7.47 0.22
CA VAL A 67 -14.60 -6.19 -0.10
C VAL A 67 -13.76 -5.76 1.08
N GLU A 68 -12.45 -5.78 0.90
CA GLU A 68 -11.50 -5.22 1.84
C GLU A 68 -11.05 -3.83 1.41
N THR A 69 -10.72 -3.03 2.41
CA THR A 69 -10.17 -1.68 2.23
C THR A 69 -8.72 -1.68 2.67
N THR A 70 -7.82 -1.13 1.85
CA THR A 70 -6.37 -1.01 2.12
C THR A 70 -6.05 0.03 3.22
N ASN A 71 -6.95 0.22 4.17
CA ASN A 71 -6.79 1.20 5.23
C ASN A 71 -5.66 0.74 6.14
N MET A 72 -4.48 1.32 5.90
CA MET A 72 -3.28 1.18 6.70
C MET A 72 -3.58 1.74 8.09
N THR A 73 -4.32 0.99 8.89
CA THR A 73 -4.46 1.28 10.31
C THR A 73 -3.13 0.86 10.91
N ILE A 74 -2.15 1.77 10.82
CA ILE A 74 -0.98 1.78 11.70
C ILE A 74 -1.55 2.10 13.09
N THR A 75 -2.21 1.13 13.71
CA THR A 75 -2.54 1.22 15.13
C THR A 75 -1.24 0.94 15.86
N ALA A 76 -0.50 2.02 16.10
CA ALA A 76 0.23 2.28 17.33
C ALA A 76 0.44 1.06 18.25
N ASN A 77 1.51 0.31 18.02
CA ASN A 77 2.19 -0.42 19.08
C ASN A 77 3.71 -0.27 18.92
N LEU A 78 4.18 0.98 18.87
CA LEU A 78 5.60 1.30 19.00
C LEU A 78 5.94 1.39 20.50
N PRO A 79 6.89 0.60 21.02
CA PRO A 79 7.38 0.78 22.38
C PRO A 79 8.09 2.14 22.51
N PRO A 80 8.01 2.83 23.67
CA PRO A 80 8.35 4.24 23.83
C PRO A 80 9.87 4.52 23.89
N VAL A 81 10.72 3.64 23.35
CA VAL A 81 12.16 3.63 23.65
C VAL A 81 12.97 4.63 22.81
N TYR A 82 12.37 5.28 21.80
CA TYR A 82 13.12 6.13 20.85
C TYR A 82 13.00 7.64 21.08
N LEU A 83 12.46 8.11 22.21
CA LEU A 83 12.25 9.56 22.43
C LEU A 83 13.49 10.34 22.93
N SER A 84 14.65 9.70 23.17
CA SER A 84 15.85 10.43 23.61
C SER A 84 16.97 10.38 22.57
N GLY A 85 17.14 11.50 21.84
CA GLY A 85 18.17 11.69 20.84
C GLY A 85 19.60 11.65 21.37
N SER A 86 20.23 10.47 21.31
CA SER A 86 21.69 10.34 21.38
C SER A 86 22.14 9.39 20.27
N PRO A 87 23.00 9.80 19.33
CA PRO A 87 23.55 8.88 18.34
C PRO A 87 24.46 7.87 19.04
N PRO A 88 24.44 6.57 18.67
CA PRO A 88 25.49 5.67 19.09
C PRO A 88 26.81 6.10 18.43
N ALA A 89 27.78 6.52 19.24
CA ALA A 89 29.14 6.81 18.79
C ALA A 89 29.80 5.53 18.28
N VAL A 90 29.84 5.35 16.96
CA VAL A 90 30.72 4.38 16.30
C VAL A 90 32.12 4.99 16.21
N PRO A 91 33.17 4.40 16.82
CA PRO A 91 34.54 4.83 16.56
C PRO A 91 34.94 4.47 15.12
N PRO A 92 35.74 5.31 14.43
CA PRO A 92 36.20 5.01 13.08
C PRO A 92 37.12 3.76 13.08
N PRO A 93 37.08 2.93 12.03
CA PRO A 93 37.96 1.78 11.91
C PRO A 93 39.41 2.22 11.77
N ALA A 94 40.31 1.61 12.55
CA ALA A 94 41.75 1.86 12.51
C ALA A 94 42.34 1.59 11.10
N PRO A 95 43.38 2.33 10.68
CA PRO A 95 44.05 2.08 9.41
C PRO A 95 44.74 0.71 9.42
N ALA A 96 44.59 -0.03 8.33
CA ALA A 96 45.21 -1.35 8.11
C ALA A 96 46.72 -1.31 8.34
N PRO A 97 47.33 -2.32 9.00
CA PRO A 97 48.78 -2.39 9.10
C PRO A 97 49.38 -2.64 7.70
N ALA A 98 50.37 -1.81 7.38
CA ALA A 98 51.14 -1.86 6.15
C ALA A 98 51.76 -3.26 5.95
N VAL A 99 51.64 -3.75 4.73
CA VAL A 99 52.45 -4.85 4.21
C VAL A 99 53.93 -4.51 4.40
N GLN A 100 54.66 -5.38 5.10
CA GLN A 100 56.11 -5.38 5.07
C GLN A 100 56.58 -6.78 4.72
N ALA A 101 57.11 -6.89 3.51
CA ALA A 101 57.83 -8.04 3.01
C ALA A 101 59.20 -8.13 3.67
N THR A 102 59.56 -9.33 4.10
CA THR A 102 60.90 -9.91 4.30
C THR A 102 60.62 -11.42 4.34
N ASP A 103 60.93 -12.23 3.32
CA ASP A 103 62.26 -12.68 2.85
C ASP A 103 63.14 -13.26 3.98
N ASP A 104 63.92 -14.30 3.63
CA ASP A 104 64.76 -15.21 4.45
C ASP A 104 64.02 -16.42 5.10
N ASP A 105 64.10 -17.68 4.61
CA ASP A 105 65.24 -18.63 4.38
C ASP A 105 65.64 -19.39 5.67
N ASP A 106 65.19 -20.65 5.79
CA ASP A 106 65.90 -21.90 6.19
C ASP A 106 64.90 -23.08 6.34
#